data_AF-A0AAQ3LM47-F1
#
_entry.id   AF-A0AAQ3LM47-F1
#
_cell.length_a   1.000
_cell.length_b   1.000
_cell.length_c   1.000
_cell.angle_alpha   90.00
_cell.angle_beta   90.00
_cell.angle_gamma   90.00
#
_symmetry.space_group_name_H-M   'P 1'
#
loop_
_entity.id
_entity.type
_entity.pdbx_description
1 polymer ?
#
loop_
_entity_poly.entity_id
_entity_poly.type
_entity_poly.pdbx_seq_one_letter_code
_entity_poly.pdbx_strand_id
1 'polypeptide(L)' 'MNSSSTVGDTLVPGDNKSVGITVLRQEDRRIVPFNKEFQLVEHSKDQVVVKNFLAQLKWMTNAPTLGRFNATAAIDIYYK' A
#
# COMPACT_ATOMS: atom_id res chain seq x y z
N MET A 1 7.81 -13.80 -14.44
CA MET A 1 7.73 -12.96 -13.23
C MET A 1 6.37 -12.29 -13.23
N ASN A 2 5.53 -12.54 -12.22
CA ASN A 2 4.24 -11.86 -12.09
C ASN A 2 4.50 -10.49 -11.45
N SER A 3 4.82 -9.49 -12.25
CA SER A 3 5.15 -8.16 -11.76
C SER A 3 3.87 -7.38 -11.43
N SER A 4 3.73 -6.92 -10.19
CA SER A 4 2.69 -5.95 -9.80
C SER A 4 3.06 -4.54 -10.27
N SER A 5 2.06 -3.72 -10.55
CA SER A 5 2.23 -2.33 -11.00
C SER A 5 1.46 -1.35 -10.12
N THR A 6 1.89 -0.09 -10.06
CA THR A 6 1.18 0.96 -9.31
C THR A 6 0.37 1.87 -10.25
N VAL A 7 -0.91 2.07 -9.96
CA VAL A 7 -1.80 3.02 -10.64
C VAL A 7 -2.24 4.06 -9.62
N GLY A 8 -1.61 5.23 -9.64
CA GLY A 8 -1.77 6.22 -8.55
C GLY A 8 -1.32 5.62 -7.22
N ASP A 9 -2.19 5.70 -6.21
CA ASP A 9 -1.94 5.12 -4.88
C ASP A 9 -2.46 3.68 -4.73
N THR A 10 -2.70 2.98 -5.86
CA THR A 10 -3.21 1.60 -5.86
C THR A 10 -2.17 0.64 -6.43
N LEU A 11 -1.86 -0.41 -5.67
CA LEU A 11 -1.05 -1.53 -6.13
C LEU A 11 -1.93 -2.55 -6.86
N VAL A 12 -1.62 -2.85 -8.10
CA VAL A 12 -2.37 -3.76 -8.97
C VAL A 12 -1.56 -5.06 -9.14
N PRO A 13 -2.10 -6.21 -8.71
CA PRO A 13 -1.49 -7.52 -8.95
C PRO A 13 -1.31 -7.82 -10.45
N GLY A 14 -0.18 -8.44 -10.81
CA GLY A 14 0.10 -8.81 -12.20
C GLY A 14 -0.75 -9.98 -12.71
N ASP A 15 -1.14 -10.87 -11.80
CA ASP A 15 -1.95 -12.07 -12.04
C ASP A 15 -3.47 -11.81 -12.04
N ASN A 16 -3.91 -10.71 -11.40
CA ASN A 16 -5.30 -10.28 -11.43
C ASN A 16 -5.43 -8.75 -11.42
N LYS A 17 -5.56 -8.17 -12.61
CA LYS A 17 -5.71 -6.72 -12.79
C LYS A 17 -7.11 -6.17 -12.44
N SER A 18 -8.07 -7.06 -12.12
CA SER A 18 -9.42 -6.65 -11.74
C SER A 18 -9.51 -6.17 -10.28
N VAL A 19 -8.48 -6.44 -9.48
CA VAL A 19 -8.34 -6.00 -8.11
C VAL A 19 -7.18 -5.02 -7.98
N GLY A 20 -7.27 -4.15 -6.99
CA GLY A 20 -6.21 -3.27 -6.54
C GLY A 20 -6.14 -3.27 -5.02
N ILE A 21 -4.98 -2.90 -4.49
CA ILE A 21 -4.72 -2.82 -3.06
C ILE A 21 -4.26 -1.40 -2.74
N THR A 22 -4.99 -0.71 -1.87
CA THR A 22 -4.56 0.57 -1.29
C THR A 22 -4.07 0.32 0.13
N VAL A 23 -3.01 1.01 0.53
CA VAL A 23 -2.50 0.96 1.90
C VAL A 23 -2.89 2.25 2.61
N LEU A 24 -3.49 2.12 3.79
CA LEU A 24 -3.93 3.23 4.62
C LEU A 24 -3.16 3.23 5.94
N ARG A 25 -2.88 4.41 6.50
CA ARG A 25 -2.49 4.49 7.91
C ARG A 25 -3.66 4.14 8.80
N GLN A 26 -3.42 3.38 9.86
CA GLN A 26 -4.48 3.00 10.77
C GLN A 26 -5.00 4.20 11.59
N GLU A 27 -4.13 5.17 11.94
CA GLU A 27 -4.50 6.30 12.80
C GLU A 27 -5.55 7.25 12.18
N ASP A 28 -5.35 7.63 10.91
CA ASP A 28 -6.12 8.69 10.24
C ASP A 28 -6.75 8.24 8.93
N ARG A 29 -6.58 6.95 8.57
CA ARG A 29 -7.04 6.34 7.31
C ARG A 29 -6.53 7.07 6.07
N ARG A 30 -5.49 7.89 6.18
CA ARG A 30 -4.88 8.53 5.01
C ARG A 30 -4.13 7.49 4.19
N ILE A 31 -4.19 7.66 2.88
CA ILE A 31 -3.53 6.79 1.93
C ILE A 31 -2.01 6.93 2.06
N VAL A 32 -1.31 5.79 2.03
CA VAL A 32 0.14 5.72 1.92
C VAL A 32 0.48 5.72 0.43
N PRO A 33 1.16 6.77 -0.08
CA PRO A 33 1.49 6.84 -1.49
C PRO A 33 2.60 5.85 -1.84
N PHE A 34 2.45 5.16 -2.97
CA PHE A 34 3.52 4.29 -3.49
C PHE A 34 4.56 5.11 -4.24
N ASN A 35 5.83 4.69 -4.15
CA ASN A 35 6.97 5.32 -4.85
C ASN A 35 7.14 6.82 -4.53
N LYS A 36 6.68 7.27 -3.36
CA LYS A 36 6.84 8.63 -2.86
C LYS A 36 7.22 8.60 -1.39
N GLU A 37 8.13 9.48 -1.00
CA GLU A 37 8.44 9.69 0.40
C GLU A 37 7.23 10.29 1.14
N PHE A 38 7.05 9.86 2.38
CA PHE A 38 6.11 10.47 3.32
C PHE A 38 6.71 10.43 4.72
N GLN A 39 6.24 11.31 5.59
CA GLN A 39 6.67 11.31 6.98
C GLN A 39 6.02 10.12 7.72
N LEU A 40 6.84 9.18 8.19
CA LEU A 40 6.39 8.02 8.95
C LEU A 40 6.10 8.38 10.42
N VAL A 41 6.96 9.19 11.03
CA VAL A 41 6.87 9.62 12.42
C VAL A 41 7.41 11.04 12.57
N GLU A 42 6.84 11.82 13.49
CA GLU A 42 7.39 13.11 13.89
C GLU A 42 8.63 12.90 14.78
N HIS A 43 9.56 13.85 14.76
CA HIS A 43 10.70 13.80 15.67
C HIS A 43 10.20 13.89 17.12
N SER A 44 10.39 12.83 17.89
CA SER A 44 10.04 12.76 19.30
C SER A 44 11.19 12.14 20.12
N LYS A 45 11.04 12.16 21.44
CA LYS A 45 11.98 11.47 22.35
C LYS A 45 11.68 9.97 22.50
N ASP A 46 10.68 9.47 21.78
CA ASP A 46 10.25 8.08 21.89
C ASP A 46 11.30 7.16 21.28
N GLN A 47 11.66 6.11 22.00
CA GLN A 47 12.65 5.13 21.53
C GLN A 47 12.03 4.07 20.61
N VAL A 48 10.72 3.85 20.71
CA VAL A 48 9.97 2.88 19.91
C VAL A 48 8.65 3.50 19.50
N VAL A 49 8.36 3.47 18.21
CA VAL A 49 7.09 3.90 17.65
C VAL A 49 6.54 2.79 16.75
N VAL A 50 5.28 2.42 16.98
CA VAL A 50 4.56 1.46 16.16
C VAL A 50 3.61 2.22 15.25
N LYS A 51 3.74 2.02 13.94
CA LYS A 51 2.82 2.54 12.92
C LYS A 51 2.15 1.39 12.21
N ASN A 52 0.84 1.29 12.38
CA ASN A 52 0.04 0.24 11.78
C ASN A 52 -0.51 0.70 10.43
N PHE A 53 -0.52 -0.21 9.47
CA PHE A 53 -1.08 0.01 8.14
C PHE A 53 -2.20 -0.99 7.86
N LEU A 54 -3.21 -0.52 7.15
CA LEU A 54 -4.35 -1.31 6.70
C LEU A 54 -4.24 -1.52 5.20
N ALA A 55 -4.20 -2.76 4.76
CA ALA A 55 -4.34 -3.10 3.35
C ALA A 55 -5.84 -3.24 3.02
N GLN A 56 -6.32 -2.47 2.04
CA GLN A 56 -7.70 -2.48 1.59
C GLN A 56 -7.80 -2.94 0.14
N LEU A 57 -8.68 -3.90 -0.10
CA LEU A 57 -9.03 -4.36 -1.45
C LEU A 57 -9.95 -3.34 -2.14
N LYS A 58 -9.69 -3.08 -3.42
CA LYS A 58 -10.48 -2.23 -4.30
C LYS A 58 -10.76 -2.94 -5.62
N TRP A 59 -12.00 -2.85 -6.11
CA TRP A 59 -12.33 -3.31 -7.45
C TRP A 59 -11.88 -2.28 -8.49
N MET A 60 -11.16 -2.73 -9.51
CA MET A 60 -10.62 -1.88 -10.58
C MET A 60 -11.50 -1.91 -11.84
N THR A 61 -12.54 -2.74 -11.84
CA THR A 61 -13.46 -2.96 -12.95
C THR A 61 -14.85 -3.28 -12.41
N ASN A 62 -15.88 -3.06 -13.22
CA ASN A 62 -17.26 -3.41 -12.90
C ASN A 62 -17.54 -4.92 -13.04
N ALA A 63 -16.66 -5.66 -13.74
CA ALA A 63 -16.75 -7.10 -13.93
C ALA A 63 -15.47 -7.77 -13.39
N PRO A 64 -15.40 -8.06 -12.08
CA PRO A 64 -14.19 -8.60 -11.47
C PRO A 64 -13.90 -10.03 -11.92
N THR A 65 -12.61 -10.33 -12.10
CA THR A 65 -12.13 -11.67 -12.44
C THR A 65 -11.89 -12.45 -11.16
N LEU A 66 -12.59 -13.57 -11.00
CA LEU A 66 -12.39 -14.48 -9.88
C LEU A 66 -11.01 -15.17 -9.99
N GLY A 67 -10.34 -15.32 -8.86
CA GLY A 67 -9.05 -16.02 -8.81
C GLY A 67 -8.17 -15.53 -7.67
N ARG A 68 -7.07 -16.24 -7.47
CA ARG A 68 -6.01 -15.78 -6.55
C ARG A 68 -5.33 -14.55 -7.13
N PHE A 69 -4.81 -13.72 -6.24
CA PHE A 69 -3.97 -12.59 -6.60
C PHE A 69 -2.85 -12.46 -5.59
N ASN A 70 -1.71 -11.95 -6.01
CA ASN A 70 -0.59 -11.64 -5.13
C ASN A 70 0.05 -10.30 -5.52
N ALA A 71 0.36 -9.50 -4.51
CA ALA A 71 1.16 -8.31 -4.67
C ALA A 71 2.04 -8.12 -3.43
N THR A 72 3.21 -7.51 -3.64
CA THR A 72 4.18 -7.23 -2.59
C THR A 72 4.54 -5.75 -2.63
N ALA A 73 4.68 -5.14 -1.46
CA ALA A 73 5.17 -3.79 -1.28
C ALA A 73 6.24 -3.78 -0.18
N ALA A 74 7.26 -2.93 -0.34
CA ALA A 74 8.28 -2.68 0.67
C ALA A 74 8.17 -1.24 1.16
N ILE A 75 8.56 -1.01 2.41
CA ILE A 75 8.70 0.34 2.98
C ILE A 75 10.18 0.52 3.29
N ASP A 76 10.80 1.50 2.62
CA ASP A 76 12.16 1.92 2.92
C ASP A 76 12.12 3.05 3.95
N ILE A 77 12.86 2.89 5.05
CA ILE A 77 12.87 3.84 6.17
C ILE A 77 14.22 4.54 6.21
N TYR A 78 14.19 5.86 6.26
CA TYR A 78 15.36 6.72 6.32
C TYR A 78 15.24 7.68 7.51
N TYR A 79 16.35 7.91 8.21
CA TYR A 79 16.45 8.98 9.18
C TYR A 79 16.81 10.28 8.47
N LYS A 80 16.13 11.36 8.85
CA LYS A 80 16.46 12.73 8.45
C LYS A 80 16.98 13.50 9.66
#